data_AF-A0AA38WVN1-F1
#
_entry.id   AF-A0AA38WVN1-F1
#
_cell.length_a   1.000
_cell.length_b   1.000
_cell.length_c   1.000
_cell.angle_alpha   90.00
_cell.angle_beta   90.00
_cell.angle_gamma   90.00
#
_symmetry.space_group_name_H-M   'P 1'
#
loop_
_entity.id
_entity.type
_entity.pdbx_description
1 polymer ?
#
loop_
_entity_poly.entity_id
_entity_poly.type
_entity_poly.pdbx_seq_one_letter_code
_entity_poly.pdbx_strand_id
1 'polypeptide(L)'
;MIPCFSNRMERILERYERYSYAEMQLTSTHNESQGSWTLEHAKLKARIEILQKTQRHLMGEDLDSLSLKELQNLEQQLDMALKHIRLKKNQVMTESISQLQKKAKELLDQNNLLSKQIKEMEKEIGEHDLEHQSHDMMASCQLGICDAYHGGQVGGADGEVEQNPRQVQGQGQASTSGMPAWMIQHMNK
;
A
#
# COMPACT_ATOMS: atom_id res chain seq x y z
N MET A 1 24.71 -14.78 93.31
CA MET A 1 24.06 -15.79 92.45
C MET A 1 24.79 -15.77 91.11
N ILE A 2 25.62 -16.78 90.82
CA ILE A 2 26.48 -16.83 89.62
C ILE A 2 25.67 -17.48 88.49
N PRO A 3 25.58 -16.90 87.28
CA PRO A 3 24.82 -17.49 86.19
C PRO A 3 25.45 -18.82 85.76
N CYS A 4 24.66 -19.89 85.81
CA CYS A 4 25.07 -21.23 85.43
C CYS A 4 25.53 -21.28 83.96
N PHE A 5 26.67 -21.91 83.69
CA PHE A 5 27.29 -22.01 82.36
C PHE A 5 26.43 -22.79 81.34
N SER A 6 25.55 -23.68 81.84
CA SER A 6 24.59 -24.45 81.03
C SER A 6 23.69 -23.56 80.19
N ASN A 7 23.16 -22.48 80.77
CA ASN A 7 22.29 -21.54 80.05
C ASN A 7 23.02 -20.79 78.93
N ARG A 8 24.32 -20.50 79.10
CA ARG A 8 25.13 -19.88 78.03
C ARG A 8 25.42 -20.86 76.89
N MET A 9 25.72 -22.12 77.22
CA MET A 9 25.96 -23.17 76.23
C MET A 9 24.68 -23.47 75.43
N GLU A 10 23.55 -23.65 76.11
CA GLU A 10 22.23 -23.88 75.49
C GLU A 10 21.86 -22.75 74.53
N ARG A 11 22.06 -21.48 74.92
CA ARG A 11 21.79 -20.33 74.04
C ARG A 11 22.69 -20.26 72.82
N ILE A 12 23.92 -20.74 72.92
CA ILE A 12 24.85 -20.82 71.79
C ILE A 12 24.39 -21.93 70.84
N LEU A 13 24.09 -23.12 71.37
CA LEU A 13 23.61 -24.25 70.59
C LEU A 13 22.28 -23.94 69.88
N GLU A 14 21.32 -23.34 70.58
CA GLU A 14 20.04 -22.90 70.00
C GLU A 14 20.26 -21.88 68.89
N ARG A 15 21.21 -20.95 69.06
CA ARG A 15 21.57 -19.99 68.01
C ARG A 15 22.13 -20.70 66.78
N TYR A 16 23.04 -21.66 66.96
CA TYR A 16 23.62 -22.42 65.85
C TYR A 16 22.58 -23.29 65.13
N GLU A 17 21.68 -23.94 65.87
CA GLU A 17 20.59 -24.74 65.31
C GLU A 17 19.66 -23.87 64.46
N ARG A 18 19.28 -22.68 64.95
CA ARG A 18 18.48 -21.72 64.18
C ARG A 18 19.17 -21.26 62.90
N TYR A 19 20.48 -20.97 62.93
CA TYR A 19 21.22 -20.58 61.73
C TYR A 19 21.37 -21.73 60.74
N SER A 20 21.71 -22.93 61.21
CA SER A 20 21.83 -24.12 60.37
C SER A 20 20.50 -24.46 59.69
N TYR A 21 19.39 -24.38 60.42
CA TYR A 21 18.07 -24.62 59.86
C TYR A 21 17.66 -23.54 58.85
N ALA A 22 17.94 -22.26 59.12
CA ALA A 22 17.68 -21.17 58.18
C ALA A 22 18.51 -21.31 56.89
N GLU A 23 19.77 -21.73 56.99
CA GLU A 23 20.65 -21.99 55.83
C GLU A 23 20.16 -23.19 54.99
N MET A 24 19.71 -24.27 55.65
CA MET A 24 19.09 -25.41 54.95
C MET A 24 17.79 -25.01 54.24
N GLN A 25 16.96 -24.15 54.83
CA GLN A 25 15.75 -23.66 54.14
C GLN A 25 16.07 -22.77 52.93
N LEU A 26 17.08 -21.89 53.03
CA LEU A 26 17.51 -21.04 51.92
C LEU A 26 18.08 -21.86 50.76
N THR A 27 18.89 -22.89 51.06
CA THR A 27 19.42 -23.79 50.04
C THR A 27 18.35 -24.68 49.42
N SER A 28 17.39 -25.17 50.21
CA SER A 28 16.23 -25.92 49.71
C SER A 28 15.38 -25.07 48.77
N THR A 29 15.01 -23.86 49.18
CA THR A 29 14.20 -22.94 48.34
C THR A 29 14.96 -22.49 47.10
N HIS A 30 16.28 -22.28 47.17
CA HIS A 30 17.10 -22.01 46.00
C HIS A 30 17.13 -23.20 45.03
N ASN A 31 17.33 -24.43 45.53
CA ASN A 31 17.33 -25.64 44.71
C ASN A 31 15.95 -25.91 44.08
N GLU A 32 14.86 -25.67 44.80
CA GLU A 32 13.49 -25.76 44.25
C GLU A 32 13.27 -24.71 43.15
N SER A 33 13.73 -23.48 43.37
CA SER A 33 13.66 -22.41 42.37
C SER A 33 14.50 -22.73 41.13
N GLN A 34 15.71 -23.26 41.31
CA GLN A 34 16.59 -23.69 40.23
C GLN A 34 16.01 -24.89 39.48
N GLY A 35 15.47 -25.87 40.19
CA GLY A 35 14.73 -27.00 39.62
C GLY A 35 13.55 -26.53 38.78
N SER A 36 12.78 -25.55 39.27
CA SER A 36 11.69 -24.90 38.53
C SER A 36 12.17 -24.25 37.24
N TRP A 37 13.26 -23.47 37.27
CA TRP A 37 13.84 -22.87 36.05
C TRP A 37 14.35 -23.90 35.05
N THR A 38 15.00 -24.96 35.52
CA THR A 38 15.49 -26.03 34.63
C THR A 38 14.33 -26.77 33.94
N LEU A 39 13.25 -27.01 34.66
CA LEU A 39 12.04 -27.64 34.12
C LEU A 39 11.34 -26.73 33.10
N GLU A 40 11.14 -25.45 33.43
CA GLU A 40 10.51 -24.50 32.50
C GLU A 40 11.36 -24.28 31.25
N HIS A 41 12.69 -24.26 31.38
CA HIS A 41 13.60 -24.21 30.24
C HIS A 41 13.47 -25.47 29.36
N ALA A 42 13.46 -26.67 29.95
CA ALA A 42 13.29 -27.91 29.20
C ALA A 42 11.95 -27.96 28.45
N LYS A 43 10.87 -27.50 29.10
CA LYS A 43 9.54 -27.38 28.51
C LYS A 43 9.49 -26.38 27.35
N LEU A 44 10.14 -25.22 27.50
CA LEU A 44 10.25 -24.24 26.43
C LEU A 44 11.04 -24.79 25.25
N LYS A 45 12.17 -25.45 25.52
CA LYS A 45 13.00 -26.09 24.49
C LYS A 45 12.21 -27.14 23.70
N ALA A 46 11.48 -28.01 24.39
CA ALA A 46 10.60 -29.01 23.74
C ALA A 46 9.54 -28.34 22.85
N ARG A 47 8.93 -27.22 23.30
CA ARG A 47 7.98 -26.46 22.47
C ARG A 47 8.63 -25.90 21.21
N ILE A 48 9.84 -25.35 21.32
CA ILE A 48 10.59 -24.83 20.16
C ILE A 48 10.87 -25.96 19.16
N GLU A 49 11.32 -27.11 19.62
CA GLU A 49 11.62 -28.27 18.78
C GLU A 49 10.37 -28.76 18.03
N ILE A 50 9.21 -28.81 18.70
CA ILE A 50 7.92 -29.17 18.07
C ILE A 50 7.53 -28.14 17.00
N LEU A 51 7.66 -26.84 17.30
CA LEU A 51 7.34 -25.78 16.35
C LEU A 51 8.26 -25.82 15.12
N GLN A 52 9.57 -26.00 15.31
CA GLN A 52 10.54 -26.14 14.23
C GLN A 52 10.27 -27.38 13.38
N LYS A 53 9.92 -28.51 14.01
CA LYS A 53 9.52 -29.72 13.29
C LYS A 53 8.25 -29.48 12.45
N THR A 54 7.25 -28.82 13.03
CA THR A 54 6.01 -28.47 12.34
C THR A 54 6.27 -27.53 11.16
N GLN A 55 7.15 -26.54 11.33
CA GLN A 55 7.57 -25.64 10.26
C GLN A 55 8.22 -26.41 9.10
N ARG A 56 9.17 -27.32 9.38
CA ARG A 56 9.79 -28.17 8.35
C ARG A 56 8.74 -28.97 7.58
N HIS A 57 7.80 -29.61 8.28
CA HIS A 57 6.70 -30.32 7.60
C HIS A 57 5.88 -29.39 6.69
N LEU A 58 5.51 -28.19 7.16
CA LEU A 58 4.77 -27.21 6.35
C LEU A 58 5.57 -26.73 5.13
N MET A 59 6.91 -26.77 5.20
CA MET A 59 7.81 -26.47 4.09
C MET A 59 8.03 -27.67 3.16
N GLY A 60 7.43 -28.83 3.46
CA GLY A 60 7.59 -30.06 2.68
C GLY A 60 8.85 -30.86 3.02
N GLU A 61 9.47 -30.60 4.17
CA GLU A 61 10.67 -31.28 4.65
C GLU A 61 10.31 -32.35 5.72
N ASP A 62 11.17 -33.36 5.90
CA ASP A 62 11.04 -34.42 6.93
C ASP A 62 9.70 -35.19 6.96
N LEU A 63 9.08 -35.36 5.79
CA LEU A 63 7.76 -35.98 5.65
C LEU A 63 7.76 -37.49 5.86
N ASP A 64 8.92 -38.15 5.75
CA ASP A 64 9.04 -39.61 5.94
C ASP A 64 8.59 -40.10 7.32
N SER A 65 8.59 -39.20 8.31
CA SER A 65 8.15 -39.49 9.67
C SER A 65 6.63 -39.43 9.88
N LEU A 66 5.87 -38.98 8.87
CA LEU A 66 4.43 -38.81 8.93
C LEU A 66 3.69 -40.02 8.36
N SER A 67 2.59 -40.40 9.00
CA SER A 67 1.65 -41.36 8.43
C SER A 67 0.84 -40.76 7.28
N LEU A 68 0.24 -41.61 6.44
CA LEU A 68 -0.61 -41.17 5.32
C LEU A 68 -1.72 -40.22 5.77
N LYS A 69 -2.35 -40.49 6.93
CA LYS A 69 -3.41 -39.65 7.49
C LYS A 69 -2.89 -38.26 7.89
N GLU A 70 -1.70 -38.20 8.48
CA GLU A 70 -1.08 -36.94 8.87
C GLU A 70 -0.66 -36.13 7.64
N LEU A 71 -0.16 -36.80 6.60
CA LEU A 71 0.19 -36.16 5.34
C LEU A 71 -1.05 -35.56 4.63
N GLN A 72 -2.15 -36.31 4.57
CA GLN A 72 -3.42 -35.79 4.04
C GLN A 72 -3.94 -34.58 4.83
N ASN A 73 -3.82 -34.62 6.15
CA ASN A 73 -4.21 -33.49 6.99
C ASN A 73 -3.30 -32.27 6.78
N LEU A 74 -2.00 -32.48 6.58
CA LEU A 74 -1.05 -31.42 6.25
C LEU A 74 -1.37 -30.78 4.89
N GLU A 75 -1.64 -31.60 3.87
CA GLU A 75 -2.06 -31.14 2.55
C GLU A 75 -3.33 -30.29 2.62
N GLN A 76 -4.35 -30.78 3.34
CA GLN A 76 -5.60 -30.04 3.52
C GLN A 76 -5.38 -28.69 4.22
N GLN A 77 -4.53 -28.65 5.25
CA GLN A 77 -4.18 -27.40 5.93
C GLN A 77 -3.50 -26.40 4.98
N LEU A 78 -2.55 -26.86 4.17
CA LEU A 78 -1.86 -26.03 3.20
C LEU A 78 -2.81 -25.51 2.10
N ASP A 79 -3.69 -26.36 1.57
CA ASP A 79 -4.68 -25.96 0.57
C ASP A 79 -5.65 -24.90 1.13
N MET A 80 -6.14 -25.09 2.35
CA MET A 80 -7.01 -24.12 3.03
C MET A 80 -6.29 -22.78 3.27
N ALA A 81 -5.06 -22.81 3.79
CA ALA A 81 -4.27 -21.60 4.02
C ALA A 81 -4.01 -20.84 2.71
N LEU A 82 -3.65 -21.56 1.65
CA LEU A 82 -3.37 -21.00 0.34
C LEU A 82 -4.63 -20.39 -0.32
N LYS A 83 -5.79 -21.05 -0.19
CA LYS A 83 -7.08 -20.47 -0.58
C LYS A 83 -7.35 -19.16 0.16
N HIS A 84 -7.10 -19.13 1.47
CA HIS A 84 -7.32 -17.94 2.29
C HIS A 84 -6.39 -16.78 1.89
N ILE A 85 -5.11 -17.06 1.66
CA ILE A 85 -4.12 -16.07 1.19
C ILE A 85 -4.54 -15.49 -0.16
N ARG A 86 -4.93 -16.36 -1.12
CA ARG A 86 -5.38 -15.92 -2.44
C ARG A 86 -6.62 -15.04 -2.34
N LEU A 87 -7.61 -15.44 -1.53
CA LEU A 87 -8.81 -14.66 -1.29
C LEU A 87 -8.45 -13.27 -0.75
N LYS A 88 -7.61 -13.20 0.28
CA LYS A 88 -7.21 -11.92 0.88
C LYS A 88 -6.43 -11.04 -0.09
N LYS A 89 -5.51 -11.62 -0.87
CA LYS A 89 -4.76 -10.89 -1.91
C LYS A 89 -5.71 -10.32 -2.97
N ASN A 90 -6.66 -11.12 -3.44
CA ASN A 90 -7.64 -10.68 -4.42
C ASN A 90 -8.51 -9.55 -3.86
N GLN A 91 -8.99 -9.69 -2.62
CA GLN A 91 -9.76 -8.65 -1.95
C GLN A 91 -9.00 -7.32 -1.91
N VAL A 92 -7.77 -7.32 -1.37
CA VAL A 92 -6.95 -6.11 -1.26
C VAL A 92 -6.66 -5.50 -2.64
N MET A 93 -6.40 -6.33 -3.65
CA MET A 93 -6.20 -5.87 -5.03
C MET A 93 -7.45 -5.20 -5.59
N THR A 94 -8.62 -5.81 -5.42
CA THR A 94 -9.89 -5.22 -5.89
C THR A 94 -10.23 -3.92 -5.18
N GLU A 95 -9.96 -3.82 -3.87
CA GLU A 95 -10.13 -2.60 -3.09
C GLU A 95 -9.21 -1.48 -3.62
N SER A 96 -7.93 -1.81 -3.91
CA SER A 96 -6.98 -0.86 -4.49
C SER A 96 -7.40 -0.37 -5.88
N ILE A 97 -7.85 -1.28 -6.75
CA ILE A 97 -8.38 -0.94 -8.08
C ILE A 97 -9.57 0.01 -7.95
N SER A 98 -10.53 -0.29 -7.07
CA SER A 98 -11.70 0.56 -6.85
C SER A 98 -11.32 1.96 -6.37
N GLN A 99 -10.36 2.07 -5.44
CA GLN A 99 -9.87 3.36 -4.96
C GLN A 99 -9.21 4.18 -6.07
N LEU A 100 -8.38 3.54 -6.91
CA LEU A 100 -7.73 4.21 -8.04
C LEU A 100 -8.73 4.65 -9.10
N GLN A 101 -9.73 3.82 -9.42
CA GLN A 101 -10.81 4.18 -10.34
C GLN A 101 -11.62 5.38 -9.84
N LYS A 102 -11.91 5.43 -8.53
CA LYS A 102 -12.59 6.59 -7.92
C LYS A 102 -11.76 7.87 -8.08
N LYS A 103 -10.47 7.81 -7.76
CA LYS A 103 -9.56 8.96 -7.93
C LYS A 103 -9.44 9.40 -9.40
N ALA A 104 -9.34 8.45 -10.32
CA ALA A 104 -9.28 8.75 -11.75
C ALA A 104 -10.54 9.49 -12.23
N LYS A 105 -11.72 9.07 -11.75
CA LYS A 105 -12.98 9.75 -12.03
C LYS A 105 -13.01 11.17 -11.45
N GLU A 106 -12.64 11.33 -10.18
CA GLU A 106 -12.61 12.65 -9.52
C GLU A 106 -11.68 13.63 -10.25
N LEU A 107 -10.49 13.18 -10.67
CA LEU A 107 -9.54 13.99 -11.44
C LEU A 107 -10.08 14.34 -12.83
N LEU A 108 -10.74 13.40 -13.50
CA LEU A 108 -11.38 13.65 -14.80
C LEU A 108 -12.48 14.71 -14.68
N ASP A 109 -13.32 14.61 -13.64
CA ASP A 109 -14.39 15.56 -13.38
C ASP A 109 -13.83 16.97 -13.09
N GLN A 110 -12.75 17.06 -12.30
CA GLN A 110 -12.04 18.32 -12.06
C GLN A 110 -11.41 18.90 -13.33
N ASN A 111 -10.75 18.07 -14.14
CA ASN A 111 -10.13 18.52 -15.38
C ASN A 111 -11.18 19.04 -16.39
N ASN A 112 -12.32 18.36 -16.49
CA ASN A 112 -13.45 18.79 -17.30
C ASN A 112 -14.02 20.14 -16.82
N LEU A 113 -14.11 20.35 -15.49
CA LEU A 113 -14.57 21.62 -14.93
C LEU A 113 -13.61 22.76 -15.28
N LEU A 114 -12.31 22.57 -15.03
CA LEU A 114 -11.29 23.57 -15.36
C LEU A 114 -11.25 23.88 -16.86
N SER A 115 -11.36 22.85 -17.71
CA SER A 115 -11.41 23.02 -19.17
C SER A 115 -12.63 23.84 -19.63
N LYS A 116 -13.77 23.74 -18.93
CA LYS A 116 -14.93 24.60 -19.21
C LYS A 116 -14.68 26.05 -18.77
N GLN A 117 -14.13 26.23 -17.58
CA GLN A 117 -13.80 27.57 -17.06
C GLN A 117 -12.79 28.29 -17.96
N ILE A 118 -11.76 27.59 -18.45
CA ILE A 118 -10.79 28.16 -19.40
C ILE A 118 -11.50 28.64 -20.68
N LYS A 119 -12.37 27.80 -21.26
CA LYS A 119 -13.12 28.16 -22.47
C LYS A 119 -14.07 29.35 -22.26
N GLU A 120 -14.68 29.44 -21.08
CA GLU A 120 -15.53 30.59 -20.71
C GLU A 120 -14.69 31.87 -20.60
N MET A 121 -13.54 31.83 -19.91
CA MET A 121 -12.64 32.99 -19.82
C MET A 121 -12.04 33.40 -21.17
N GLU A 122 -11.67 32.44 -22.03
CA GLU A 122 -11.21 32.72 -23.40
C GLU A 122 -12.29 33.45 -24.23
N LYS A 123 -13.56 33.09 -24.04
CA LYS A 123 -14.68 33.76 -24.69
C LYS A 123 -14.86 35.19 -24.17
N GLU A 124 -14.79 35.40 -22.86
CA GLU A 124 -14.89 36.73 -22.24
C GLU A 124 -13.74 37.65 -22.69
N ILE A 125 -12.51 37.13 -22.79
CA ILE A 125 -11.35 37.89 -23.30
C ILE A 125 -11.54 38.25 -24.78
N GLY A 126 -11.98 37.30 -25.62
CA GLY A 126 -12.25 37.56 -27.03
C GLY A 126 -13.38 38.58 -27.26
N GLU A 127 -14.39 38.61 -26.39
CA GLU A 127 -15.46 39.62 -26.41
C GLU A 127 -14.95 41.01 -25.99
N HIS A 128 -14.11 41.10 -24.95
CA HIS A 128 -13.52 42.36 -24.50
C HIS A 128 -12.51 42.94 -25.51
N ASP A 129 -11.76 42.11 -26.25
CA ASP A 129 -10.87 42.56 -27.33
C ASP A 129 -11.65 43.12 -28.54
N LEU A 130 -12.83 42.57 -28.84
CA LEU A 130 -13.71 43.11 -29.89
C LEU A 130 -14.34 44.45 -29.49
N GLU A 131 -14.74 44.58 -28.23
CA GLU A 131 -15.25 45.86 -27.69
C GLU A 131 -14.15 46.92 -27.60
N HIS A 132 -12.92 46.55 -27.18
CA HIS A 132 -11.78 47.46 -27.19
C HIS A 132 -11.41 47.90 -28.61
N GLN A 133 -11.35 47.00 -29.60
CA GLN A 133 -11.09 47.39 -30.99
C GLN A 133 -12.19 48.28 -31.57
N SER A 134 -13.46 48.03 -31.22
CA SER A 134 -14.57 48.91 -31.63
C SER A 134 -14.48 50.29 -30.98
N HIS A 135 -14.08 50.38 -29.70
CA HIS A 135 -13.93 51.66 -28.99
C HIS A 135 -12.68 52.42 -29.45
N ASP A 136 -11.59 51.73 -29.78
CA ASP A 136 -10.35 52.32 -30.29
C ASP A 136 -10.50 52.79 -31.75
N MET A 137 -11.24 52.06 -32.61
CA MET A 137 -11.64 52.56 -33.93
C MET A 137 -12.56 53.78 -33.85
N MET A 138 -13.49 53.82 -32.88
CA MET A 138 -14.35 55.00 -32.67
C MET A 138 -13.58 56.20 -32.09
N ALA A 139 -12.60 55.97 -31.22
CA ALA A 139 -11.71 57.02 -30.70
C ALA A 139 -10.79 57.57 -31.80
N SER A 140 -10.28 56.72 -32.69
CA SER A 140 -9.48 57.12 -33.87
C SER A 140 -10.29 57.99 -34.85
N CYS A 141 -11.58 57.69 -35.06
CA CYS A 141 -12.49 58.51 -35.86
C CYS A 141 -12.78 59.88 -35.22
N GLN A 142 -12.71 60.00 -33.89
CA GLN A 142 -12.93 61.26 -33.16
C GLN A 142 -11.67 62.12 -33.05
N LEU A 143 -10.47 61.54 -33.15
CA LEU A 143 -9.19 62.25 -33.17
C LEU A 143 -8.77 62.75 -34.57
N GLY A 144 -9.56 62.48 -35.61
CA GLY A 144 -9.35 63.07 -36.94
C GLY A 144 -8.09 62.60 -37.67
N ILE A 145 -7.50 61.48 -37.28
CA ILE A 145 -6.36 60.89 -37.99
C ILE A 145 -6.91 59.92 -39.04
N CYS A 146 -7.56 60.47 -40.06
CA CYS A 146 -7.75 59.79 -41.33
C CYS A 146 -6.90 60.51 -42.37
N ASP A 147 -5.66 60.06 -42.53
CA ASP A 147 -4.84 60.48 -43.66
C ASP A 147 -5.50 59.96 -44.94
N ALA A 148 -6.13 60.89 -45.65
CA ALA A 148 -6.55 60.70 -47.02
C ALA A 148 -5.30 60.56 -47.90
N TYR A 149 -4.83 59.34 -48.13
CA TYR A 149 -4.04 59.04 -49.32
C TYR A 149 -4.86 58.14 -50.25
N HIS A 150 -5.62 58.81 -51.11
CA HIS A 150 -5.99 58.25 -52.41
C HIS A 150 -4.88 58.62 -53.39
N GLY A 151 -4.12 57.62 -53.86
CA GLY A 151 -3.26 57.80 -55.02
C GLY A 151 -2.22 56.71 -55.18
N GLY A 152 -2.45 55.77 -56.11
CA GLY A 152 -1.40 54.93 -56.66
C GLY A 152 -1.79 53.48 -56.90
N GLN A 153 -2.39 53.22 -58.06
CA GLN A 153 -2.55 51.88 -58.65
C GLN A 153 -1.18 51.34 -59.12
N VAL A 154 -0.85 50.06 -58.87
CA VAL A 154 -0.18 49.13 -59.82
C VAL A 154 -0.26 47.67 -59.28
N GLY A 155 -0.93 46.81 -60.05
CA GLY A 155 -0.40 45.54 -60.59
C GLY A 155 -0.10 44.32 -59.70
N GLY A 156 -0.87 43.25 -59.92
CA GLY A 156 -0.31 41.95 -60.34
C GLY A 156 -0.38 40.77 -59.36
N ALA A 157 -0.97 39.66 -59.87
CA ALA A 157 -0.66 38.23 -59.63
C ALA A 157 -0.74 37.69 -58.18
N ASP A 158 -1.16 36.47 -57.86
CA ASP A 158 -1.64 35.28 -58.56
C ASP A 158 -2.39 34.42 -57.51
N GLY A 159 -2.90 33.24 -57.90
CA GLY A 159 -3.66 32.28 -57.06
C GLY A 159 -3.00 31.90 -55.72
N GLU A 160 -3.67 31.16 -54.83
CA GLU A 160 -4.16 29.81 -55.08
C GLU A 160 -5.34 29.44 -54.16
N VAL A 161 -6.21 28.61 -54.70
CA VAL A 161 -7.29 27.88 -54.03
C VAL A 161 -6.73 26.52 -53.65
N GLU A 162 -6.70 26.13 -52.38
CA GLU A 162 -6.74 24.71 -51.99
C GLU A 162 -7.20 24.57 -50.53
N GLN A 163 -8.49 24.34 -50.29
CA GLN A 163 -9.08 23.02 -50.05
C GLN A 163 -8.40 22.20 -48.94
N ASN A 164 -9.15 22.12 -47.83
CA ASN A 164 -9.14 21.05 -46.84
C ASN A 164 -9.14 19.65 -47.49
N PRO A 165 -8.50 18.66 -46.87
CA PRO A 165 -9.27 17.44 -46.63
C PRO A 165 -9.11 16.85 -45.22
N ARG A 166 -10.29 16.49 -44.68
CA ARG A 166 -10.54 15.47 -43.66
C ARG A 166 -9.63 14.25 -43.84
N GLN A 167 -9.08 13.76 -42.73
CA GLN A 167 -8.76 12.33 -42.58
C GLN A 167 -9.79 11.65 -41.68
N VAL A 168 -10.64 10.85 -42.35
CA VAL A 168 -11.32 9.70 -41.78
C VAL A 168 -10.34 8.53 -41.87
N GLN A 169 -10.08 7.85 -40.77
CA GLN A 169 -9.63 6.46 -40.82
C GLN A 169 -10.40 5.65 -39.78
N GLY A 170 -11.39 4.91 -40.26
CA GLY A 170 -11.94 3.76 -39.56
C GLY A 170 -11.21 2.49 -39.99
N GLN A 171 -11.02 1.57 -39.06
CA GLN A 171 -11.45 0.16 -39.15
C GLN A 171 -10.73 -0.69 -38.09
N GLY A 172 -11.49 -1.60 -37.48
CA GLY A 172 -10.94 -2.66 -36.63
C GLY A 172 -11.81 -3.03 -35.44
N GLN A 173 -13.10 -3.34 -35.66
CA GLN A 173 -13.88 -4.05 -34.65
C GLN A 173 -13.34 -5.48 -34.53
N ALA A 174 -12.59 -5.75 -33.47
CA ALA A 174 -12.38 -7.10 -32.97
C ALA A 174 -13.08 -7.18 -31.61
N SER A 175 -14.15 -7.96 -31.57
CA SER A 175 -14.91 -8.26 -30.37
C SER A 175 -14.02 -9.04 -29.40
N THR A 176 -13.43 -8.36 -28.42
CA THR A 176 -12.90 -9.01 -27.22
C THR A 176 -13.79 -8.61 -26.05
N SER A 177 -14.74 -9.49 -25.75
CA SER A 177 -15.57 -9.47 -24.56
C SER A 177 -14.77 -9.07 -23.31
N GLY A 178 -15.05 -7.87 -22.79
CA GLY A 178 -14.86 -7.52 -21.37
C GLY A 178 -13.44 -7.30 -20.85
N MET A 179 -12.40 -7.25 -21.69
CA MET A 179 -11.02 -7.03 -21.20
C MET A 179 -10.41 -5.70 -21.67
N PRO A 180 -9.82 -4.90 -20.75
CA PRO A 180 -9.19 -3.62 -21.10
C PRO A 180 -7.88 -3.80 -21.89
N ALA A 181 -7.59 -2.82 -22.75
CA ALA A 181 -6.53 -2.87 -23.77
C ALA A 181 -5.12 -3.22 -23.27
N TRP A 182 -4.78 -2.87 -22.02
CA TRP A 182 -3.47 -3.17 -21.43
C TRP A 182 -3.21 -4.67 -21.26
N MET A 183 -4.26 -5.49 -21.18
CA MET A 183 -4.18 -6.94 -20.95
C MET A 183 -3.96 -7.75 -22.25
N ILE A 184 -4.19 -7.12 -23.40
CA ILE A 184 -4.16 -7.78 -24.72
C ILE A 184 -2.73 -7.83 -25.29
N GLN A 185 -1.80 -7.01 -24.76
CA GLN A 185 -0.46 -6.85 -25.33
C GLN A 185 0.45 -8.09 -25.14
N HIS A 186 0.04 -9.07 -24.33
CA HIS A 186 0.84 -10.25 -24.02
C HIS A 186 0.43 -11.49 -24.83
N MET A 187 -0.67 -11.42 -25.60
CA MET A 187 -1.28 -12.58 -26.26
C MET A 187 -0.94 -12.71 -27.75
N ASN A 188 -0.23 -11.74 -28.33
CA ASN A 188 0.21 -11.78 -29.74
C ASN A 188 1.74 -11.89 -29.84
N LYS A 189 2.31 -13.01 -29.36
CA LYS A 189 3.64 -13.49 -29.73
C LYS A 189 3.58 -14.94 -30.16
#